data_AF-A0A2W8IK88-F1
#
_entry.id   AF-A0A2W8IK88-F1
#
_cell.length_a   1.000
_cell.length_b   1.000
_cell.length_c   1.000
_cell.angle_alpha   90.00
_cell.angle_beta   90.00
_cell.angle_gamma   90.00
#
_symmetry.space_group_name_H-M   'P 1'
#
loop_
_entity.id
_entity.type
_entity.pdbx_description
1 polymer ?
#
loop_
_entity_poly.entity_id
_entity_poly.type
_entity_poly.pdbx_seq_one_letter_code
_entity_poly.pdbx_strand_id
1 'polypeptide(L)' 'LSRHSELAKAFAYALNQWPALTYYANDGWVEIDNNIAENALRAVSLGRKNFLFFGSDHGGERGALLYSLIGTCKLN' A
#
# COMPACT_ATOMS: atom_id res chain seq x y z
N LEU A 1 18.40 -21.37 -12.30
CA LEU A 1 18.10 -20.83 -10.95
C LEU A 1 17.54 -21.94 -10.08
N SER A 2 18.08 -22.14 -8.87
CA SER A 2 17.48 -23.11 -7.93
C SER A 2 16.04 -22.70 -7.61
N ARG A 3 15.12 -23.67 -7.62
CA ARG A 3 13.68 -23.47 -7.36
C ARG A 3 13.42 -22.85 -5.98
N HIS A 4 14.37 -22.96 -5.06
CA HIS A 4 14.29 -22.44 -3.69
C HIS A 4 15.03 -21.12 -3.48
N SER A 5 15.65 -20.54 -4.52
CA SER A 5 16.27 -19.22 -4.37
C SER A 5 15.23 -18.13 -4.16
N GLU A 6 15.52 -17.14 -3.32
CA GLU A 6 14.64 -15.98 -3.09
C GLU A 6 14.28 -15.24 -4.40
N LEU A 7 15.24 -15.19 -5.32
CA LEU A 7 15.04 -14.61 -6.65
C LEU A 7 14.02 -15.39 -7.48
N ALA A 8 14.05 -16.73 -7.42
CA ALA A 8 13.03 -17.56 -8.07
C ALA A 8 11.63 -17.36 -7.45
N LYS A 9 11.54 -17.16 -6.13
CA LYS A 9 10.27 -16.84 -5.45
C LYS A 9 9.73 -15.48 -5.89
N ALA A 10 10.60 -14.47 -5.98
CA ALA A 10 10.22 -13.13 -6.43
C ALA A 10 9.67 -13.15 -7.87
N PHE A 11 10.32 -13.88 -8.79
CA PHE A 11 9.80 -14.05 -10.15
C PHE A 11 8.47 -14.79 -10.18
N ALA A 12 8.33 -15.88 -9.41
CA ALA A 12 7.07 -16.61 -9.33
C ALA A 12 5.94 -15.70 -8.81
N TYR A 13 6.22 -14.89 -7.79
CA TYR A 13 5.27 -13.90 -7.29
C TYR A 13 4.87 -12.87 -8.36
N ALA A 14 5.85 -12.26 -9.04
CA ALA A 14 5.58 -11.28 -10.10
C ALA A 14 4.74 -11.87 -11.24
N LEU A 15 5.05 -13.09 -11.68
CA LEU A 15 4.30 -13.80 -12.71
C LEU A 15 2.86 -14.09 -12.28
N ASN A 16 2.66 -14.50 -11.02
CA ASN A 16 1.32 -14.71 -10.49
C ASN A 16 0.48 -13.42 -10.42
N GLN A 17 1.13 -12.27 -10.28
CA GLN A 17 0.47 -10.95 -10.25
C GLN A 17 0.39 -10.27 -11.64
N TRP A 18 0.90 -10.90 -12.69
CA TRP A 18 0.95 -10.32 -14.04
C TRP A 18 -0.40 -9.81 -14.57
N PRO A 19 -1.55 -10.49 -14.34
CA PRO A 19 -2.85 -9.97 -14.75
C PRO A 19 -3.21 -8.64 -14.09
N ALA A 20 -2.83 -8.43 -12.82
CA ALA A 20 -3.08 -7.17 -12.12
C ALA A 20 -2.13 -6.07 -12.62
N LEU A 21 -0.86 -6.39 -12.83
CA LEU A 21 0.16 -5.43 -13.31
C LEU A 21 -0.12 -4.91 -14.73
N THR A 22 -0.81 -5.69 -15.56
CA THR A 22 -1.15 -5.31 -16.94
C THR A 22 -2.60 -4.85 -17.10
N TYR A 23 -3.36 -4.75 -16.01
CA TYR A 23 -4.78 -4.41 -16.06
C TYR A 23 -5.06 -3.04 -16.68
N TYR A 24 -4.19 -2.06 -16.44
CA TYR A 24 -4.27 -0.71 -17.03
C TYR A 24 -4.32 -0.72 -18.57
N ALA A 25 -3.76 -1.74 -19.22
CA ALA A 25 -3.79 -1.87 -20.68
C ALA A 25 -5.18 -2.29 -21.19
N ASN A 26 -6.03 -2.86 -20.33
CA ASN A 26 -7.39 -3.26 -20.65
C ASN A 26 -8.43 -2.21 -20.25
N ASP A 27 -8.14 -1.38 -19.25
CA ASP A 27 -9.01 -0.31 -18.77
C ASP A 27 -8.26 1.02 -18.68
N GLY A 28 -8.59 1.94 -19.58
CA GLY A 28 -7.97 3.27 -19.65
C GLY A 28 -8.33 4.21 -18.51
N TRP A 29 -9.25 3.83 -17.62
CA TRP A 29 -9.54 4.57 -16.39
C TRP A 29 -8.55 4.25 -15.26
N VAL A 30 -7.76 3.18 -15.40
CA VAL A 30 -6.85 2.71 -14.37
C VAL A 30 -5.45 3.22 -14.62
N GLU A 31 -4.83 3.76 -13.58
CA GLU A 31 -3.43 4.19 -13.63
C GLU A 31 -2.48 3.00 -13.80
N ILE A 32 -1.37 3.22 -14.50
CA ILE A 32 -0.32 2.20 -14.69
C ILE A 32 0.40 1.83 -13.39
N ASP A 33 0.36 2.73 -12.40
CA ASP A 33 1.01 2.56 -11.11
C ASP A 33 0.05 2.80 -9.93
N ASN A 34 0.52 2.47 -8.73
CA ASN A 34 -0.21 2.65 -7.48
C ASN A 34 0.28 3.87 -6.67
N ASN A 35 1.01 4.81 -7.29
CA ASN A 35 1.72 5.87 -6.58
C ASN A 35 0.78 6.77 -5.78
N ILE A 36 -0.44 7.00 -6.27
CA ILE A 36 -1.48 7.75 -5.56
C ILE A 36 -1.82 7.07 -4.22
N ALA A 37 -2.04 5.75 -4.24
CA ALA A 37 -2.35 4.97 -3.06
C ALA A 37 -1.17 4.91 -2.08
N GLU A 38 0.06 4.71 -2.59
CA GLU A 38 1.27 4.70 -1.75
C GLU A 38 1.52 6.05 -1.06
N ASN A 39 1.34 7.15 -1.79
CA ASN A 39 1.46 8.49 -1.22
C ASN A 39 0.39 8.77 -0.15
N ALA A 40 -0.85 8.31 -0.36
CA ALA A 40 -1.91 8.42 0.64
C ALA A 40 -1.55 7.70 1.96
N LEU A 41 -0.87 6.54 1.88
CA LEU A 41 -0.47 5.75 3.04
C LEU A 41 0.86 6.22 3.68
N ARG A 42 1.61 7.12 3.04
CA ARG A 42 2.92 7.57 3.52
C ARG A 42 2.88 8.14 4.95
N ALA A 43 1.82 8.86 5.30
CA ALA A 43 1.64 9.43 6.64
C ALA A 43 1.47 8.35 7.72
N VAL A 44 0.80 7.24 7.38
CA VAL A 44 0.63 6.08 8.26
C VAL A 44 1.97 5.39 8.49
N SER A 45 2.74 5.19 7.43
CA SER A 45 4.08 4.60 7.51
C SER A 45 5.03 5.42 8.39
N LEU A 46 5.01 6.75 8.28
CA LEU A 46 5.77 7.63 9.17
C LEU A 46 5.28 7.54 10.62
N GLY A 47 3.98 7.49 10.84
CA GLY A 47 3.39 7.30 12.17
C GLY A 47 3.87 6.06 12.87
N ARG A 48 3.79 4.91 12.19
CA ARG A 48 4.25 3.61 12.72
C ARG A 48 5.72 3.60 13.13
N LYS A 49 6.55 4.46 12.50
CA LYS A 49 7.95 4.65 12.89
C LYS A 49 8.09 5.53 14.13
N ASN A 50 7.25 6.56 14.27
CA ASN A 50 7.32 7.53 15.36
C ASN A 50 6.64 7.05 16.65
N PHE A 51 5.57 6.27 16.53
CA PHE A 51 4.87 5.62 17.63
C PHE A 51 4.64 4.15 17.27
N LEU A 52 5.29 3.25 18.03
CA LEU A 52 5.26 1.82 17.75
C LEU A 52 3.89 1.18 18.09
N PHE A 53 3.12 1.83 18.97
CA PHE A 53 1.85 1.32 19.48
C PHE A 53 0.78 2.41 19.56
N PHE A 54 -0.46 2.04 19.29
CA PHE A 54 -1.64 2.76 19.75
C PHE A 54 -2.05 2.08 21.06
N GLY A 55 -2.00 2.78 22.19
CA GLY A 55 -2.09 2.17 23.54
C GLY A 55 -3.38 1.38 23.88
N SER A 56 -4.33 1.26 22.95
CA SER A 56 -5.49 0.37 22.98
C SER A 56 -6.07 0.23 21.57
N ASP A 57 -6.95 -0.75 21.35
CA ASP A 57 -7.67 -0.93 20.07
C ASP A 57 -8.48 0.32 19.69
N HIS A 58 -9.17 0.91 20.67
CA HIS A 58 -9.90 2.16 20.45
C HIS A 58 -8.96 3.35 20.16
N GLY A 59 -7.74 3.33 20.70
CA GLY A 59 -6.70 4.28 20.32
C GLY A 59 -6.27 4.12 18.85
N GLY A 60 -6.20 2.88 18.36
CA GLY A 60 -5.92 2.57 16.96
C GLY A 60 -7.03 3.03 16.03
N GLU A 61 -8.29 2.79 16.40
CA GLU A 61 -9.47 3.26 15.67
C GLU A 61 -9.50 4.79 15.54
N ARG A 62 -9.26 5.52 16.65
CA ARG A 62 -9.13 6.98 16.61
C ARG A 62 -7.97 7.44 15.74
N GLY A 63 -6.84 6.74 15.80
CA GLY A 63 -5.70 6.98 14.92
C GLY A 63 -6.05 6.84 13.44
N ALA A 64 -6.77 5.78 13.08
CA ALA A 64 -7.26 5.55 11.72
C ALA A 64 -8.20 6.67 11.26
N LEU A 65 -9.17 7.08 12.09
CA LEU A 65 -10.07 8.19 11.80
C LEU A 65 -9.31 9.50 11.53
N LEU A 66 -8.31 9.83 12.34
CA LEU A 66 -7.48 11.03 12.15
C LEU A 66 -6.67 10.95 10.85
N TYR A 67 -6.07 9.79 10.55
CA TYR A 67 -5.36 9.59 9.29
C TYR A 67 -6.26 9.76 8.07
N SER A 68 -7.45 9.18 8.11
CA SER A 68 -8.44 9.32 7.05
C SER A 68 -8.86 10.78 6.88
N LEU A 69 -9.22 11.48 7.96
CA LEU A 69 -9.64 12.88 7.91
C LEU A 69 -8.54 13.78 7.30
N ILE A 70 -7.32 13.68 7.81
CA ILE A 70 -6.19 14.47 7.32
C ILE A 70 -5.88 14.11 5.85
N GLY A 71 -5.94 12.82 5.50
CA GLY A 71 -5.75 12.33 4.14
C GLY A 71 -6.75 12.96 3.18
N THR A 72 -8.04 12.94 3.52
CA THR A 72 -9.11 13.57 2.73
C THR A 72 -8.91 15.08 2.59
N CYS A 73 -8.54 15.78 3.67
CA CYS A 73 -8.28 17.22 3.60
C CYS A 73 -7.09 17.60 2.70
N LYS A 74 -6.12 16.71 2.48
CA LYS A 74 -4.99 16.97 1.57
C LYS A 74 -5.33 16.75 0.10
N LEU A 75 -6.41 16.01 -0.18
CA LEU A 75 -6.85 15.65 -1.53
C LEU A 75 -7.91 16.63 -2.09
N ASN A 76 -8.48 17.50 -1.23
CA ASN A 76 -9.37 18.60 -1.63
C ASN A 76 -8.57 19.90 -1.80
#